data_AF-A0A818CT30-F1
#
_entry.id   AF-A0A818CT30-F1
#
_cell.length_a   1.000
_cell.length_b   1.000
_cell.length_c   1.000
_cell.angle_alpha   90.00
_cell.angle_beta   90.00
_cell.angle_gamma   90.00
#
_symmetry.space_group_name_H-M   'P 1'
#
loop_
_entity.id
_entity.type
_entity.pdbx_description
1 polymer ?
#
loop_
_entity_poly.entity_id
_entity_poly.type
_entity_poly.pdbx_seq_one_letter_code
_entity_poly.pdbx_strand_id
1 'polypeptide(L)'
;MTSTLMADDQSNLASRNIPLLFSSVYIDDSNGNRKYCVRDNPTELYTLALFQILKIDGISSVCNVVDITLDMSLTCWYEASCFEPFRLVLFSQFVRGPINILLLDPTQPIRFWPQSQSLRRVYNNMMIEIFNSSVSYEAFYETCHPLYCTFTYTEHAHIIVIITTLIGLFGGLNVILRLLSRFLVKLFFTCIATNSNATRSIAQSQNSRWTKYKEQLVMFNRFSDGSQEIHVIKRQRIFTRLYLLLILISFMVIIVYTAMEKNVVIKIVESPSQAQYNELLGQYSSTIQCPCTAVSMDLSQLVSVNAIYHQVCSSAFVETEWIYFLFNDINRNNYKRADIRVRGGAYFRFLSKLCALMNTTTQTLAQEFFADSFTSAKAISEDEFQSRMNVLQYQFQTSIELQLTHGLKIVRDITQANIFVSSYMLNCNRYYRILSTLQAVTSPVI
;
A
#
# COMPACT_ATOMS: atom_id res chain seq x y z
N MET A 1 68.91 16.98 -64.63
CA MET A 1 68.19 16.86 -65.91
C MET A 1 66.72 16.85 -65.56
N THR A 2 66.16 18.06 -65.43
CA THR A 2 65.32 18.74 -66.46
C THR A 2 63.92 18.14 -66.44
N SER A 3 62.87 18.88 -66.11
CA SER A 3 62.55 20.25 -66.54
C SER A 3 61.69 20.97 -65.47
N THR A 4 62.21 22.04 -64.82
CA THR A 4 61.91 23.48 -65.08
C THR A 4 60.44 23.85 -64.86
N LEU A 5 60.10 24.56 -63.77
CA LEU A 5 60.13 26.02 -63.51
C LEU A 5 58.68 26.53 -63.50
N MET A 6 58.14 26.88 -62.33
CA MET A 6 57.96 28.27 -61.85
C MET A 6 57.13 29.16 -62.78
N ALA A 7 55.94 29.55 -62.33
CA ALA A 7 55.54 30.93 -61.99
C ALA A 7 54.06 31.21 -62.29
N ASP A 8 53.44 31.96 -61.37
CA ASP A 8 52.14 32.65 -61.43
C ASP A 8 50.89 31.79 -61.65
N ASP A 9 49.75 31.99 -60.98
CA ASP A 9 49.14 33.27 -60.66
C ASP A 9 48.11 33.12 -59.50
N GLN A 10 48.09 34.08 -58.56
CA GLN A 10 46.96 34.26 -57.64
C GLN A 10 45.84 34.98 -58.39
N SER A 11 44.87 34.27 -58.94
CA SER A 11 43.48 34.72 -59.01
C SER A 11 42.61 33.63 -59.65
N ASN A 12 41.33 33.56 -59.23
CA ASN A 12 40.27 32.70 -59.74
C ASN A 12 40.18 31.27 -59.17
N LEU A 13 39.54 31.16 -58.00
CA LEU A 13 38.58 30.09 -57.75
C LEU A 13 37.32 30.68 -57.11
N ALA A 14 36.64 31.48 -57.92
CA ALA A 14 35.23 31.80 -57.72
C ALA A 14 34.41 30.50 -57.75
N SER A 15 33.68 30.26 -56.66
CA SER A 15 32.32 29.69 -56.64
C SER A 15 31.98 28.68 -57.74
N ARG A 16 32.36 27.41 -57.55
CA ARG A 16 31.58 26.31 -58.14
C ARG A 16 30.44 25.98 -57.20
N ASN A 17 29.29 26.59 -57.45
CA ASN A 17 27.99 26.12 -56.98
C ASN A 17 27.73 24.73 -57.56
N ILE A 18 28.01 23.68 -56.79
CA ILE A 18 27.49 22.34 -57.07
C ILE A 18 26.19 22.23 -56.27
N PRO A 19 25.04 21.95 -56.91
CA PRO A 19 23.78 21.76 -56.21
C PRO A 19 23.87 20.44 -55.44
N LEU A 20 24.22 20.53 -54.16
CA LEU A 20 24.12 19.41 -53.24
C LEU A 20 22.63 19.08 -53.06
N LEU A 21 22.19 18.02 -53.73
CA LEU A 21 20.89 17.38 -53.55
C LEU A 21 20.82 16.80 -52.13
N PHE A 22 20.42 17.63 -51.18
CA PHE A 22 20.22 17.24 -49.80
C PHE A 22 18.76 16.86 -49.55
N SER A 23 18.50 15.58 -49.32
CA SER A 23 17.23 15.14 -48.75
C SER A 23 17.12 15.66 -47.31
N SER A 24 16.41 16.76 -47.13
CA SER A 24 15.79 17.05 -45.84
C SER A 24 14.69 16.01 -45.62
N VAL A 25 14.67 15.31 -44.47
CA VAL A 25 13.53 14.45 -44.12
C VAL A 25 12.37 15.37 -43.77
N TYR A 26 11.50 15.60 -44.75
CA TYR A 26 10.20 16.23 -44.58
C TYR A 26 9.13 15.23 -45.01
N ILE A 27 7.99 15.31 -44.34
CA ILE A 27 6.77 14.67 -44.82
C ILE A 27 5.96 15.78 -45.48
N ASP A 28 5.66 15.61 -46.77
CA ASP A 28 4.70 16.47 -47.44
C ASP A 28 3.30 16.13 -46.92
N ASP A 29 2.56 17.14 -46.46
CA ASP A 29 1.14 16.92 -46.20
C ASP A 29 0.34 16.81 -47.50
N SER A 30 -0.94 16.44 -47.40
CA SER A 30 -1.86 16.32 -48.54
C SER A 30 -1.93 17.58 -49.42
N ASN A 31 -1.43 18.72 -48.93
CA ASN A 31 -1.45 20.00 -49.59
C ASN A 31 -0.04 20.42 -50.08
N GLY A 32 0.95 19.51 -50.07
CA GLY A 32 2.31 19.75 -50.54
C GLY A 32 3.15 20.64 -49.61
N ASN A 33 2.74 20.83 -48.35
CA ASN A 33 3.54 21.57 -47.38
C ASN A 33 4.54 20.65 -46.71
N ARG A 34 5.81 21.06 -46.72
CA ARG A 34 6.89 20.35 -46.03
C ARG A 34 6.73 20.47 -44.52
N LYS A 35 6.49 19.35 -43.83
CA LYS A 35 6.51 19.25 -42.37
C LYS A 35 7.83 18.62 -41.93
N TYR A 36 8.53 19.30 -41.03
CA TYR A 36 9.80 18.85 -40.48
C TYR A 36 9.64 17.93 -39.26
N CYS A 37 8.45 17.86 -38.69
CA CYS A 37 8.08 16.93 -37.63
C CYS A 37 6.58 16.60 -37.79
N VAL A 38 6.21 15.32 -37.75
CA VAL A 38 4.82 14.84 -37.80
C VAL A 38 4.46 14.20 -36.47
N ARG A 39 3.31 14.58 -35.90
CA ARG A 39 2.86 14.15 -34.56
C ARG A 39 2.77 12.61 -34.44
N ASP A 40 2.46 11.93 -35.54
CA ASP A 40 2.18 10.50 -35.58
C ASP A 40 3.21 9.71 -36.41
N ASN A 41 4.34 10.34 -36.78
CA ASN A 41 5.39 9.65 -37.53
C ASN A 41 6.78 10.17 -37.08
N PRO A 42 7.45 9.46 -36.14
CA PRO A 42 8.75 9.88 -35.65
C PRO A 42 9.77 9.89 -36.79
N THR A 43 10.37 11.04 -37.05
CA THR A 43 11.46 11.13 -38.03
C THR A 43 12.77 10.76 -37.35
N GLU A 44 13.62 9.98 -38.00
CA GLU A 44 14.90 9.56 -37.41
C GLU A 44 15.84 10.77 -37.24
N LEU A 45 16.63 10.76 -36.17
CA LEU A 45 17.58 11.83 -35.88
C LEU A 45 18.93 11.48 -36.50
N TYR A 46 19.49 12.44 -37.24
CA TYR A 46 20.68 12.23 -38.04
C TYR A 46 21.78 13.17 -37.61
N THR A 47 23.02 12.78 -37.90
CA THR A 47 24.16 13.67 -37.73
C THR A 47 25.08 13.61 -38.96
N LEU A 48 25.70 14.75 -39.28
CA LEU A 48 26.58 14.90 -40.45
C LEU A 48 28.04 14.86 -40.01
N ALA A 49 28.74 13.79 -40.39
CA ALA A 49 30.20 13.71 -40.35
C ALA A 49 30.71 13.45 -41.77
N LEU A 50 31.64 14.29 -42.26
CA LEU A 50 32.40 14.05 -43.50
C LEU A 50 31.51 13.57 -44.68
N PHE A 51 30.39 14.25 -44.93
CA PHE A 51 29.42 13.95 -46.01
C PHE A 51 28.56 12.68 -45.86
N GLN A 52 28.59 11.99 -44.71
CA GLN A 52 27.70 10.86 -44.41
C GLN A 52 26.61 11.24 -43.39
N ILE A 53 25.40 10.76 -43.64
CA ILE A 53 24.24 10.87 -42.75
C ILE A 53 24.28 9.64 -41.83
N LEU A 54 24.64 9.84 -40.56
CA LEU A 54 24.60 8.77 -39.57
C LEU A 54 23.26 8.80 -38.84
N LYS A 55 22.54 7.68 -38.87
CA LYS A 55 21.36 7.43 -38.04
C LYS A 55 21.79 7.12 -36.61
N ILE A 56 21.18 7.77 -35.63
CA ILE A 56 21.39 7.46 -34.23
C ILE A 56 20.20 6.63 -33.75
N ASP A 57 20.45 5.35 -33.48
CA ASP A 57 19.44 4.47 -32.93
C ASP A 57 19.01 4.93 -31.54
N GLY A 58 17.71 4.85 -31.28
CA GLY A 58 17.16 5.22 -29.98
C GLY A 58 16.85 6.70 -29.79
N ILE A 59 17.14 7.61 -30.73
CA ILE A 59 16.73 9.01 -30.62
C ILE A 59 15.79 9.35 -31.79
N SER A 60 14.54 9.66 -31.47
CA SER A 60 13.54 10.11 -32.44
C SER A 60 13.45 11.64 -32.48
N SER A 61 13.13 12.20 -33.64
CA SER A 61 12.76 13.61 -33.77
C SER A 61 11.24 13.75 -33.80
N VAL A 62 10.69 14.30 -32.71
CA VAL A 62 9.27 14.62 -32.53
C VAL A 62 9.11 16.13 -32.33
N CYS A 63 7.88 16.66 -32.40
CA CYS A 63 7.61 18.10 -32.25
C CYS A 63 7.74 18.63 -30.81
N ASN A 64 7.92 17.77 -29.80
CA ASN A 64 7.87 18.14 -28.39
C ASN A 64 9.05 17.60 -27.59
N VAL A 65 9.74 18.45 -26.82
CA VAL A 65 10.99 18.13 -26.09
C VAL A 65 10.74 17.08 -25.02
N VAL A 66 9.55 17.14 -24.41
CA VAL A 66 9.08 16.18 -23.42
C VAL A 66 8.93 14.81 -24.05
N ASP A 67 8.23 14.73 -25.18
CA ASP A 67 7.95 13.45 -25.84
C ASP A 67 9.23 12.85 -26.44
N ILE A 68 10.11 13.64 -27.05
CA ILE A 68 11.41 13.16 -27.56
C ILE A 68 12.27 12.59 -26.44
N THR A 69 12.39 13.31 -25.33
CA THR A 69 13.27 12.86 -24.24
C THR A 69 12.74 11.57 -23.65
N LEU A 70 11.43 11.46 -23.44
CA LEU A 70 10.80 10.23 -22.92
C LEU A 70 10.84 9.08 -23.93
N ASP A 71 10.75 9.35 -25.24
CA ASP A 71 10.79 8.29 -26.24
C ASP A 71 12.24 7.87 -26.60
N MET A 72 13.24 8.55 -26.03
CA MET A 72 14.65 8.20 -26.19
C MET A 72 14.94 6.82 -25.59
N SER A 73 15.57 5.94 -26.37
CA SER A 73 16.12 4.68 -25.89
C SER A 73 17.44 4.91 -25.16
N LEU A 74 17.58 4.21 -24.03
CA LEU A 74 18.81 4.18 -23.28
C LEU A 74 19.83 3.16 -23.83
N THR A 75 19.46 2.27 -24.75
CA THR A 75 20.32 1.17 -25.23
C THR A 75 21.70 1.64 -25.71
N CYS A 76 21.77 2.67 -26.54
CA CYS A 76 23.03 3.19 -27.09
C CYS A 76 23.93 3.88 -26.07
N TRP A 77 23.43 4.16 -24.87
CA TRP A 77 24.17 4.79 -23.79
C TRP A 77 24.91 3.77 -22.91
N TYR A 78 24.61 2.48 -23.09
CA TYR A 78 25.29 1.36 -22.43
C TYR A 78 26.32 0.68 -23.33
N GLU A 79 26.18 0.80 -24.65
CA GLU A 79 27.01 0.06 -25.62
C GLU A 79 27.97 0.98 -26.37
N ALA A 80 29.27 0.72 -26.22
CA ALA A 80 30.32 1.51 -26.88
C ALA A 80 30.18 1.48 -28.41
N SER A 81 29.82 0.34 -29.00
CA SER A 81 29.65 0.19 -30.45
C SER A 81 28.60 1.17 -31.02
N CYS A 82 27.51 1.43 -30.27
CA CYS A 82 26.48 2.38 -30.67
C CYS A 82 26.87 3.83 -30.37
N PHE A 83 27.56 4.07 -29.25
CA PHE A 83 27.95 5.43 -28.85
C PHE A 83 29.11 6.00 -29.68
N GLU A 84 30.07 5.17 -30.12
CA GLU A 84 31.27 5.65 -30.83
C GLU A 84 30.99 6.45 -32.10
N PRO A 85 30.06 6.06 -32.99
CA PRO A 85 29.68 6.88 -34.14
C PRO A 85 29.15 8.27 -33.73
N PHE A 86 28.34 8.33 -32.66
CA PHE A 86 27.83 9.59 -32.09
C PHE A 86 28.97 10.43 -31.50
N ARG A 87 29.90 9.79 -30.79
CA ARG A 87 31.14 10.36 -30.25
C ARG A 87 31.95 11.02 -31.37
N LEU A 88 32.22 10.29 -32.45
CA LEU A 88 33.00 10.78 -33.59
C LEU A 88 32.38 12.00 -34.26
N VAL A 89 31.06 12.01 -34.47
CA VAL A 89 30.41 13.16 -35.12
C VAL A 89 30.40 14.38 -34.21
N LEU A 90 30.19 14.18 -32.91
CA LEU A 90 30.28 15.24 -31.92
C LEU A 90 31.69 15.81 -31.80
N PHE A 91 32.76 15.01 -31.85
CA PHE A 91 34.12 15.52 -31.61
C PHE A 91 34.89 15.93 -32.88
N SER A 92 34.42 15.55 -34.07
CA SER A 92 35.10 15.89 -35.34
C SER A 92 35.14 17.38 -35.71
N GLN A 93 34.43 18.25 -34.97
CA GLN A 93 34.21 19.66 -35.35
C GLN A 93 34.57 20.67 -34.25
N PHE A 94 35.03 20.24 -33.07
CA PHE A 94 35.23 21.14 -31.93
C PHE A 94 36.69 21.53 -31.70
N VAL A 95 36.88 22.81 -31.33
CA VAL A 95 38.16 23.42 -30.94
C VAL A 95 38.53 23.10 -29.48
N ARG A 96 37.55 22.75 -28.64
CA ARG A 96 37.76 22.27 -27.27
C ARG A 96 37.75 20.75 -27.34
N GLY A 97 38.86 20.11 -26.95
CA GLY A 97 39.13 18.68 -27.15
C GLY A 97 38.05 17.71 -26.62
N PRO A 98 38.27 16.39 -26.79
CA PRO A 98 37.26 15.39 -26.47
C PRO A 98 36.87 15.43 -24.99
N ILE A 99 35.57 15.32 -24.71
CA ILE A 99 35.05 15.14 -23.35
C ILE A 99 35.09 13.64 -23.05
N ASN A 100 35.60 13.30 -21.88
CA ASN A 100 35.61 11.92 -21.43
C ASN A 100 34.24 11.58 -20.84
N ILE A 101 33.40 10.90 -21.63
CA ILE A 101 32.05 10.52 -21.23
C ILE A 101 32.07 9.06 -20.86
N LEU A 102 31.71 8.76 -19.60
CA LEU A 102 31.53 7.40 -19.14
C LEU A 102 30.16 6.89 -19.59
N LEU A 103 30.13 5.72 -20.23
CA LEU A 103 28.90 5.02 -20.59
C LEU A 103 28.19 4.46 -19.35
N LEU A 104 26.91 4.18 -19.51
CA LEU A 104 26.11 3.49 -18.48
C LEU A 104 26.60 2.05 -18.31
N ASP A 105 26.61 1.56 -17.07
CA ASP A 105 27.13 0.24 -16.72
C ASP A 105 26.03 -0.83 -16.90
N PRO A 106 26.22 -1.81 -17.82
CA PRO A 106 25.24 -2.88 -18.06
C PRO A 106 25.27 -3.98 -16.99
N THR A 107 26.27 -3.99 -16.09
CA THR A 107 26.46 -5.04 -15.08
C THR A 107 25.76 -4.73 -13.75
N GLN A 108 25.27 -3.50 -13.57
CA GLN A 108 24.50 -3.17 -12.37
C GLN A 108 23.11 -3.82 -12.42
N PRO A 109 22.63 -4.40 -11.30
CA PRO A 109 21.31 -5.00 -11.23
C PRO A 109 20.24 -3.91 -11.32
N ILE A 110 19.65 -3.77 -12.49
CA ILE A 110 18.68 -2.72 -12.81
C ILE A 110 17.39 -3.44 -13.21
N ARG A 111 16.28 -3.09 -12.56
CA ARG A 111 14.95 -3.66 -12.81
C ARG A 111 14.53 -3.51 -14.27
N PHE A 112 15.06 -2.48 -14.93
CA PHE A 112 14.72 -2.09 -16.30
C PHE A 112 15.74 -2.53 -17.38
N TRP A 113 16.83 -3.24 -17.06
CA TRP A 113 17.80 -3.77 -18.03
C TRP A 113 17.52 -5.24 -18.43
N PRO A 114 17.65 -5.68 -19.70
CA PRO A 114 17.80 -4.94 -20.97
C PRO A 114 16.43 -4.59 -21.60
N GLN A 115 15.34 -4.67 -20.83
CA GLN A 115 13.96 -4.62 -21.36
C GLN A 115 13.32 -3.22 -21.39
N SER A 116 14.00 -2.14 -21.03
CA SER A 116 13.50 -0.77 -21.24
C SER A 116 14.14 -0.12 -22.47
N GLN A 117 13.49 -0.26 -23.62
CA GLN A 117 13.87 0.45 -24.84
C GLN A 117 13.52 1.94 -24.84
N SER A 118 12.85 2.49 -23.83
CA SER A 118 12.54 3.92 -23.76
C SER A 118 12.61 4.48 -22.35
N LEU A 119 13.07 5.73 -22.24
CA LEU A 119 13.10 6.50 -21.01
C LEU A 119 11.70 6.67 -20.40
N ARG A 120 10.65 6.64 -21.22
CA ARG A 120 9.25 6.72 -20.78
C ARG A 120 8.91 5.59 -19.82
N ARG A 121 9.41 4.38 -20.06
CA ARG A 121 9.19 3.25 -19.16
C ARG A 121 9.89 3.48 -17.82
N VAL A 122 11.11 4.00 -17.86
CA VAL A 122 11.89 4.34 -16.66
C VAL A 122 11.17 5.46 -15.87
N TYR A 123 10.69 6.49 -16.57
CA TYR A 123 9.91 7.58 -16.01
C TYR A 123 8.58 7.13 -15.39
N ASN A 124 7.81 6.27 -16.06
CA ASN A 124 6.56 5.73 -15.52
C ASN A 124 6.77 4.92 -14.23
N ASN A 125 8.01 4.51 -13.95
CA ASN A 125 8.42 3.91 -12.69
C ASN A 125 9.22 4.89 -11.83
N MET A 126 8.91 6.19 -11.94
CA MET A 126 9.48 7.26 -11.11
C MET A 126 11.00 7.40 -11.25
N MET A 127 11.62 6.86 -12.30
CA MET A 127 13.07 6.72 -12.38
C MET A 127 13.70 6.00 -11.18
N ILE A 128 12.91 5.21 -10.42
CA ILE A 128 13.37 4.46 -9.24
C ILE A 128 13.54 3.00 -9.66
N GLU A 129 14.75 2.49 -9.49
CA GLU A 129 15.08 1.07 -9.74
C GLU A 129 14.66 0.20 -8.56
N ILE A 130 15.02 0.66 -7.36
CA ILE A 130 14.84 -0.07 -6.12
C ILE A 130 14.26 0.89 -5.09
N PHE A 131 13.17 0.45 -4.48
CA PHE A 131 12.55 1.14 -3.38
C PHE A 131 12.74 0.28 -2.13
N ASN A 132 13.77 0.60 -1.35
CA ASN A 132 14.08 -0.13 -0.12
C ASN A 132 13.23 0.45 1.01
N SER A 133 12.19 -0.28 1.41
CA SER A 133 11.45 0.01 2.64
C SER A 133 11.72 -1.08 3.67
N SER A 134 11.90 -0.67 4.92
CA SER A 134 11.91 -1.59 6.05
C SER A 134 11.00 -1.05 7.14
N VAL A 135 10.31 -1.97 7.81
CA VAL A 135 9.30 -1.71 8.82
C VAL A 135 9.69 -2.49 10.07
N SER A 136 9.66 -1.84 11.24
CA SER A 136 10.01 -2.48 12.50
C SER A 136 8.79 -2.65 13.41
N TYR A 137 8.32 -3.89 13.54
CA TYR A 137 7.27 -4.22 14.51
C TYR A 137 7.77 -4.14 15.96
N GLU A 138 9.04 -4.44 16.18
CA GLU A 138 9.69 -4.28 17.49
C GLU A 138 9.66 -2.80 17.93
N ALA A 139 10.03 -1.86 17.05
CA ALA A 139 9.94 -0.44 17.34
C ALA A 139 8.50 0.02 17.63
N PHE A 140 7.52 -0.53 16.89
CA PHE A 140 6.11 -0.29 17.17
C PHE A 140 5.72 -0.79 18.57
N TYR A 141 6.09 -2.01 18.93
CA TYR A 141 5.71 -2.61 20.21
C TYR A 141 6.35 -1.86 21.38
N GLU A 142 7.64 -1.53 21.27
CA GLU A 142 8.39 -0.72 22.26
C GLU A 142 7.81 0.69 22.41
N THR A 143 7.28 1.29 21.34
CA THR A 143 6.63 2.61 21.41
C THR A 143 5.20 2.51 21.96
N CYS A 144 4.46 1.47 21.58
CA CYS A 144 3.13 1.19 22.13
C CYS A 144 3.19 0.89 23.63
N HIS A 145 4.21 0.15 24.07
CA HIS A 145 4.48 -0.28 25.44
C HIS A 145 3.21 -0.44 26.28
N PRO A 146 2.48 -1.57 26.14
CA PRO A 146 1.14 -1.71 26.72
C PRO A 146 1.16 -1.59 28.25
N LEU A 147 0.24 -0.79 28.82
CA LEU A 147 0.16 -0.60 30.27
C LEU A 147 -0.21 -1.91 30.99
N TYR A 148 -1.21 -2.59 30.44
CA TYR A 148 -1.72 -3.87 30.89
C TYR A 148 -2.41 -4.57 29.71
N CYS A 149 -2.59 -5.87 29.81
CA CYS A 149 -3.47 -6.64 28.94
C CYS A 149 -4.59 -7.27 29.77
N THR A 150 -5.82 -7.18 29.28
CA THR A 150 -6.97 -7.93 29.82
C THR A 150 -7.41 -8.98 28.83
N PHE A 151 -7.79 -10.15 29.31
CA PHE A 151 -8.40 -11.19 28.48
C PHE A 151 -9.40 -11.98 29.29
N THR A 152 -10.34 -12.61 28.60
CA THR A 152 -11.36 -13.45 29.24
C THR A 152 -11.13 -14.92 28.94
N TYR A 153 -11.30 -15.75 29.97
CA TYR A 153 -11.34 -17.20 29.85
C TYR A 153 -12.54 -17.75 30.62
N THR A 154 -12.95 -18.97 30.28
CA THR A 154 -14.08 -19.63 30.94
C THR A 154 -13.60 -20.58 32.02
N GLU A 155 -14.13 -20.43 33.23
CA GLU A 155 -13.84 -21.28 34.38
C GLU A 155 -15.14 -21.83 34.98
N HIS A 156 -15.07 -22.98 35.64
CA HIS A 156 -16.21 -23.52 36.38
C HIS A 156 -16.56 -22.64 37.58
N ALA A 157 -17.85 -22.59 37.94
CA ALA A 157 -18.30 -21.85 39.11
C ALA A 157 -17.63 -22.34 40.40
N HIS A 158 -17.13 -21.39 41.21
CA HIS A 158 -16.58 -21.70 42.51
C HIS A 158 -17.64 -22.31 43.43
N ILE A 159 -17.20 -23.20 44.33
CA ILE A 159 -18.09 -23.92 45.26
C ILE A 159 -18.94 -22.99 46.13
N ILE A 160 -18.43 -21.79 46.46
CA ILE A 160 -19.15 -20.77 47.24
C ILE A 160 -20.40 -20.32 46.47
N VAL A 161 -20.28 -20.09 45.16
CA VAL A 161 -21.41 -19.70 44.32
C VAL A 161 -22.45 -20.82 44.37
N ILE A 162 -22.04 -22.06 44.11
CA ILE A 162 -22.93 -23.25 44.16
C ILE A 162 -23.67 -23.34 45.51
N ILE A 163 -22.95 -23.19 46.63
CA ILE A 163 -23.54 -23.23 47.98
C ILE A 163 -24.54 -22.08 48.18
N THR A 164 -24.19 -20.85 47.80
CA THR A 164 -25.09 -19.69 47.96
C THR A 164 -26.35 -19.81 47.11
N THR A 165 -26.24 -20.35 45.89
CA THR A 165 -27.39 -20.62 45.02
C THR A 165 -28.29 -21.68 45.64
N LEU A 166 -27.72 -22.76 46.22
CA LEU A 166 -28.49 -23.80 46.91
C LEU A 166 -29.21 -23.25 48.16
N ILE A 167 -28.58 -22.39 48.96
CA ILE A 167 -29.19 -21.76 50.14
C ILE A 167 -30.33 -20.82 49.71
N GLY A 168 -30.09 -19.96 48.72
CA GLY A 168 -31.10 -19.04 48.18
C GLY A 168 -32.31 -19.78 47.62
N LEU A 169 -32.07 -20.90 46.92
CA LEU A 169 -33.12 -21.75 46.38
C LEU A 169 -33.88 -22.49 47.49
N PHE A 170 -33.22 -23.00 48.52
CA PHE A 170 -33.89 -23.64 49.67
C PHE A 170 -34.83 -22.64 50.36
N GLY A 171 -34.40 -21.39 50.50
CA GLY A 171 -35.24 -20.29 50.98
C GLY A 171 -36.46 -20.05 50.09
N GLY A 172 -36.24 -19.82 48.79
CA GLY A 172 -37.33 -19.52 47.83
C GLY A 172 -38.30 -20.68 47.63
N LEU A 173 -37.79 -21.90 47.49
CA LEU A 173 -38.58 -23.11 47.28
C LEU A 173 -39.50 -23.40 48.48
N ASN A 174 -39.03 -23.19 49.71
CA ASN A 174 -39.83 -23.41 50.91
C ASN A 174 -40.95 -22.35 51.05
N VAL A 175 -40.70 -21.12 50.61
CA VAL A 175 -41.73 -20.05 50.55
C VAL A 175 -42.78 -20.36 49.48
N ILE A 176 -42.36 -20.70 48.26
CA ILE A 176 -43.27 -21.07 47.16
C ILE A 176 -44.09 -22.30 47.54
N LEU A 177 -43.46 -23.31 48.16
CA LEU A 177 -44.16 -24.52 48.59
C LEU A 177 -45.13 -24.26 49.74
N ARG A 178 -44.84 -23.34 50.66
CA ARG A 178 -45.82 -22.89 51.66
C ARG A 178 -46.99 -22.15 51.03
N LEU A 179 -46.74 -21.35 49.99
CA LEU A 179 -47.77 -20.61 49.28
C LEU A 179 -48.69 -21.56 48.49
N LEU A 180 -48.09 -22.45 47.69
CA LEU A 180 -48.78 -23.50 46.94
C LEU A 180 -49.49 -24.48 47.86
N SER A 181 -48.88 -24.88 48.98
CA SER A 181 -49.54 -25.78 49.93
C SER A 181 -50.76 -25.10 50.56
N ARG A 182 -50.67 -23.82 50.92
CA ARG A 182 -51.83 -23.07 51.44
C ARG A 182 -52.93 -22.98 50.38
N PHE A 183 -52.58 -22.75 49.12
CA PHE A 183 -53.54 -22.69 48.02
C PHE A 183 -54.24 -24.03 47.78
N LEU A 184 -53.47 -25.12 47.73
CA LEU A 184 -53.96 -26.49 47.56
C LEU A 184 -54.80 -26.96 48.76
N VAL A 185 -54.39 -26.61 49.99
CA VAL A 185 -55.14 -26.91 51.22
C VAL A 185 -56.44 -26.13 51.26
N LYS A 186 -56.46 -24.86 50.81
CA LYS A 186 -57.71 -24.08 50.71
C LYS A 186 -58.66 -24.70 49.68
N LEU A 187 -58.15 -25.13 48.52
CA LEU A 187 -58.92 -25.87 47.52
C LEU A 187 -59.48 -27.18 48.08
N PHE A 188 -58.71 -27.89 48.90
CA PHE A 188 -59.10 -29.19 49.48
C PHE A 188 -60.10 -29.07 50.64
N PHE A 189 -59.89 -28.14 51.59
CA PHE A 189 -60.79 -27.94 52.73
C PHE A 189 -62.11 -27.26 52.36
N THR A 190 -62.14 -26.45 51.29
CA THR A 190 -63.42 -25.93 50.77
C THR A 190 -64.30 -27.06 50.20
N CYS A 191 -63.72 -28.24 49.94
CA CYS A 191 -64.45 -29.40 49.42
C CYS A 191 -64.87 -30.42 50.51
N ILE A 192 -64.37 -30.30 51.75
CA ILE A 192 -64.60 -31.31 52.81
C ILE A 192 -64.90 -30.64 54.17
N ALA A 193 -65.97 -29.85 54.24
CA ALA A 193 -66.47 -29.31 55.50
C ALA A 193 -67.71 -30.09 55.98
N THR A 194 -67.50 -31.18 56.75
CA THR A 194 -68.47 -31.67 57.75
C THR A 194 -67.82 -32.56 58.83
N ASN A 195 -67.96 -32.09 60.08
CA ASN A 195 -68.21 -32.80 61.34
C ASN A 195 -67.12 -33.50 62.22
N SER A 196 -66.89 -32.83 63.37
CA SER A 196 -66.74 -33.21 64.80
C SER A 196 -65.78 -34.30 65.36
N ASN A 197 -64.95 -33.82 66.32
CA ASN A 197 -64.73 -34.19 67.74
C ASN A 197 -64.16 -35.55 68.24
N ALA A 198 -63.04 -35.40 69.00
CA ALA A 198 -62.63 -36.05 70.27
C ALA A 198 -62.31 -37.57 70.26
N THR A 199 -61.34 -38.17 70.98
CA THR A 199 -60.35 -37.78 72.01
C THR A 199 -59.24 -38.87 72.13
N ARG A 200 -58.19 -38.58 72.93
CA ARG A 200 -56.92 -39.28 73.28
C ARG A 200 -57.05 -40.74 73.79
N SER A 201 -56.02 -41.62 73.76
CA SER A 201 -54.84 -41.60 74.67
C SER A 201 -53.71 -42.63 74.33
N ILE A 202 -52.69 -42.67 75.21
CA ILE A 202 -51.26 -43.01 75.03
C ILE A 202 -50.93 -44.46 75.46
N ALA A 203 -49.98 -45.12 74.80
CA ALA A 203 -49.08 -46.10 75.43
C ALA A 203 -47.69 -46.16 74.75
N GLN A 204 -46.64 -46.05 75.56
CA GLN A 204 -45.21 -46.09 75.22
C GLN A 204 -44.68 -47.54 75.10
N SER A 205 -43.61 -47.77 74.31
CA SER A 205 -42.34 -48.39 74.79
C SER A 205 -41.25 -48.46 73.68
N GLN A 206 -40.01 -48.71 74.10
CA GLN A 206 -38.67 -48.42 73.56
C GLN A 206 -38.29 -49.14 72.24
N ASN A 207 -37.73 -48.48 71.23
CA ASN A 207 -36.35 -48.00 71.02
C ASN A 207 -35.32 -49.06 70.57
N SER A 208 -35.11 -49.19 69.26
CA SER A 208 -33.75 -49.23 68.72
C SER A 208 -33.54 -47.94 67.90
N ARG A 209 -32.43 -47.23 68.12
CA ARG A 209 -32.19 -45.90 67.52
C ARG A 209 -32.37 -45.93 65.99
N TRP A 210 -31.93 -46.99 65.32
CA TRP A 210 -32.06 -47.15 63.88
C TRP A 210 -33.45 -47.60 63.41
N THR A 211 -34.20 -48.38 64.21
CA THR A 211 -35.60 -48.71 63.90
C THR A 211 -36.52 -47.51 64.10
N LYS A 212 -36.27 -46.65 65.09
CA LYS A 212 -37.02 -45.39 65.26
C LYS A 212 -36.83 -44.43 64.09
N TYR A 213 -35.61 -44.24 63.59
CA TYR A 213 -35.41 -43.38 62.41
C TYR A 213 -36.05 -43.99 61.15
N LYS A 214 -35.94 -45.31 60.97
CA LYS A 214 -36.53 -46.02 59.83
C LYS A 214 -38.07 -46.01 59.87
N GLU A 215 -38.68 -46.21 61.05
CA GLU A 215 -40.13 -46.13 61.24
C GLU A 215 -40.65 -44.69 61.18
N GLN A 216 -39.91 -43.71 61.72
CA GLN A 216 -40.25 -42.29 61.59
C GLN A 216 -40.19 -41.82 60.13
N LEU A 217 -39.25 -42.33 59.32
CA LEU A 217 -39.18 -42.07 57.88
C LEU A 217 -40.29 -42.81 57.10
N VAL A 218 -40.62 -44.04 57.48
CA VAL A 218 -41.66 -44.85 56.81
C VAL A 218 -43.08 -44.36 57.14
N MET A 219 -43.29 -43.85 58.36
CA MET A 219 -44.54 -43.21 58.82
C MET A 219 -44.55 -41.70 58.58
N PHE A 220 -43.48 -41.12 58.02
CA PHE A 220 -43.38 -39.69 57.77
C PHE A 220 -44.53 -39.24 56.87
N ASN A 221 -45.41 -38.45 57.46
CA ASN A 221 -46.54 -37.85 56.82
C ASN A 221 -46.50 -36.38 57.16
N ARG A 222 -46.34 -35.52 56.14
CA ARG A 222 -46.23 -34.07 56.36
C ARG A 222 -47.59 -33.45 56.66
N PHE A 223 -48.67 -34.12 56.31
CA PHE A 223 -50.04 -33.66 56.58
C PHE A 223 -50.35 -33.89 58.05
N SER A 224 -50.61 -32.81 58.79
CA SER A 224 -50.95 -32.84 60.23
C SER A 224 -52.44 -33.05 60.47
N ASP A 225 -53.12 -33.77 59.58
CA ASP A 225 -54.55 -33.96 59.68
C ASP A 225 -54.83 -35.12 60.63
N GLY A 226 -55.62 -34.89 61.68
CA GLY A 226 -55.88 -35.86 62.76
C GLY A 226 -56.77 -37.04 62.36
N SER A 227 -56.93 -37.30 61.06
CA SER A 227 -57.80 -38.33 60.52
C SER A 227 -57.29 -39.73 60.90
N GLN A 228 -58.18 -40.56 61.44
CA GLN A 228 -57.88 -41.94 61.82
C GLN A 228 -58.17 -42.96 60.69
N GLU A 229 -58.62 -42.49 59.53
CA GLU A 229 -58.95 -43.38 58.41
C GLU A 229 -57.72 -43.94 57.70
N ILE A 230 -57.63 -45.28 57.66
CA ILE A 230 -56.50 -46.02 57.10
C ILE A 230 -56.25 -45.66 55.61
N HIS A 231 -57.31 -45.50 54.83
CA HIS A 231 -57.20 -45.15 53.40
C HIS A 231 -56.68 -43.71 53.18
N VAL A 232 -57.02 -42.79 54.08
CA VAL A 232 -56.58 -41.39 54.04
C VAL A 232 -55.10 -41.29 54.42
N ILE A 233 -54.68 -41.97 55.50
CA ILE A 233 -53.28 -42.00 55.95
C ILE A 233 -52.36 -42.62 54.88
N LYS A 234 -52.78 -43.72 54.23
CA LYS A 234 -52.00 -44.34 53.14
C LYS A 234 -51.79 -43.37 51.98
N ARG A 235 -52.82 -42.62 51.60
CA ARG A 235 -52.77 -41.63 50.51
C ARG A 235 -51.86 -40.44 50.86
N GLN A 236 -51.98 -39.91 52.08
CA GLN A 236 -51.13 -38.83 52.57
C GLN A 236 -49.63 -39.21 52.63
N ARG A 237 -49.32 -40.46 53.00
CA ARG A 237 -47.94 -41.00 52.95
C ARG A 237 -47.41 -41.10 51.52
N ILE A 238 -48.24 -41.55 50.57
CA ILE A 238 -47.86 -41.62 49.14
C ILE A 238 -47.56 -40.21 48.61
N PHE A 239 -48.41 -39.23 48.90
CA PHE A 239 -48.16 -37.84 48.50
C PHE A 239 -46.92 -37.25 49.16
N THR A 240 -46.66 -37.55 50.43
CA THR A 240 -45.42 -37.12 51.12
C THR A 240 -44.18 -37.72 50.45
N ARG A 241 -44.22 -38.99 50.02
CA ARG A 241 -43.11 -39.65 49.29
C ARG A 241 -42.91 -39.07 47.89
N LEU A 242 -44.00 -38.85 47.15
CA LEU A 242 -43.95 -38.20 45.83
C LEU A 242 -43.36 -36.80 45.93
N TYR A 243 -43.76 -36.04 46.96
CA TYR A 243 -43.24 -34.70 47.24
C TYR A 243 -41.73 -34.71 47.52
N LEU A 244 -41.24 -35.61 48.37
CA LEU A 244 -39.81 -35.74 48.66
C LEU A 244 -39.01 -36.19 47.43
N LEU A 245 -39.56 -37.09 46.61
CA LEU A 245 -38.94 -37.55 45.37
C LEU A 245 -38.84 -36.41 44.33
N LEU A 246 -39.90 -35.61 44.17
CA LEU A 246 -39.89 -34.44 43.30
C LEU A 246 -38.89 -33.38 43.77
N ILE A 247 -38.77 -33.16 45.08
CA ILE A 247 -37.73 -32.28 45.65
C ILE A 247 -36.33 -32.80 45.33
N LEU A 248 -36.08 -34.10 45.52
CA LEU A 248 -34.79 -34.70 45.21
C LEU A 248 -34.42 -34.56 43.73
N ILE A 249 -35.36 -34.80 42.82
CA ILE A 249 -35.15 -34.62 41.37
C ILE A 249 -34.85 -33.15 41.05
N SER A 250 -35.61 -32.22 41.62
CA SER A 250 -35.38 -30.78 41.43
C SER A 250 -34.00 -30.35 41.93
N PHE A 251 -33.55 -30.84 43.09
CA PHE A 251 -32.19 -30.59 43.59
C PHE A 251 -31.12 -31.17 42.66
N MET A 252 -31.30 -32.39 42.18
CA MET A 252 -30.35 -33.01 41.26
C MET A 252 -30.21 -32.25 39.95
N VAL A 253 -31.32 -31.83 39.33
CA VAL A 253 -31.30 -31.03 38.10
C VAL A 253 -30.55 -29.71 38.31
N ILE A 254 -30.77 -29.03 39.44
CA ILE A 254 -30.12 -27.76 39.75
C ILE A 254 -28.63 -27.94 40.06
N ILE A 255 -28.25 -29.00 40.77
CA ILE A 255 -26.84 -29.32 41.01
C ILE A 255 -26.12 -29.59 39.69
N VAL A 256 -26.72 -30.36 38.79
CA VAL A 256 -26.13 -30.64 37.47
C VAL A 256 -26.03 -29.35 36.65
N TYR A 257 -27.10 -28.54 36.62
CA TYR A 257 -27.11 -27.26 35.90
C TYR A 257 -26.02 -26.30 36.40
N THR A 258 -25.95 -26.09 37.72
CA THR A 258 -24.95 -25.19 38.34
C THR A 258 -23.53 -25.72 38.22
N ALA A 259 -23.32 -27.04 38.19
CA ALA A 259 -22.00 -27.64 37.95
C ALA A 259 -21.53 -27.47 36.49
N MET A 260 -22.46 -27.42 35.54
CA MET A 260 -22.16 -27.22 34.12
C MET A 260 -22.03 -25.73 33.74
N GLU A 261 -22.52 -24.83 34.58
CA GLU A 261 -22.43 -23.38 34.36
C GLU A 261 -20.97 -22.90 34.45
N LYS A 262 -20.50 -22.27 33.37
CA LYS A 262 -19.18 -21.66 33.28
C LYS A 262 -19.30 -20.16 33.43
N ASN A 263 -18.41 -19.57 34.21
CA ASN A 263 -18.31 -18.14 34.37
C ASN A 263 -17.18 -17.59 33.49
N VAL A 264 -17.39 -16.38 32.98
CA VAL A 264 -16.36 -15.62 32.27
C VAL A 264 -15.56 -14.84 33.30
N VAL A 265 -14.26 -15.12 33.38
CA VAL A 265 -13.33 -14.43 34.29
C VAL A 265 -12.41 -13.54 33.47
N ILE A 266 -12.17 -12.33 33.95
CA ILE A 266 -11.20 -11.39 33.35
C ILE A 266 -9.89 -11.53 34.10
N LYS A 267 -8.79 -11.77 33.38
CA LYS A 267 -7.43 -11.75 33.92
C LYS A 267 -6.68 -10.53 33.40
N ILE A 268 -5.85 -9.95 34.27
CA ILE A 268 -5.03 -8.78 33.98
C ILE A 268 -3.55 -9.17 34.07
N VAL A 269 -2.76 -8.76 33.09
CA VAL A 269 -1.30 -8.87 33.07
C VAL A 269 -0.73 -7.48 32.92
N GLU A 270 0.07 -7.03 33.88
CA GLU A 270 0.69 -5.70 33.87
C GLU A 270 1.94 -5.68 33.01
N SER A 271 2.12 -4.63 32.21
CA SER A 271 3.32 -4.34 31.39
C SER A 271 3.93 -5.58 30.72
N PRO A 272 3.19 -6.27 29.84
CA PRO A 272 3.66 -7.50 29.21
C PRO A 272 4.82 -7.21 28.24
N SER A 273 5.76 -8.16 28.15
CA SER A 273 6.76 -8.13 27.09
C SER A 273 6.15 -8.53 25.74
N GLN A 274 6.83 -8.19 24.63
CA GLN A 274 6.37 -8.57 23.27
C GLN A 274 6.12 -10.07 23.14
N ALA A 275 7.01 -10.90 23.69
CA ALA A 275 6.85 -12.35 23.68
C ALA A 275 5.61 -12.82 24.46
N GLN A 276 5.37 -12.24 25.65
CA GLN A 276 4.18 -12.56 26.46
C GLN A 276 2.90 -12.11 25.76
N TYR A 277 2.90 -10.93 25.14
CA TYR A 277 1.77 -10.47 24.35
C TYR A 277 1.47 -11.42 23.19
N ASN A 278 2.49 -11.85 22.45
CA ASN A 278 2.32 -12.76 21.32
C ASN A 278 1.75 -14.12 21.76
N GLU A 279 2.20 -14.65 22.91
CA GLU A 279 1.65 -15.88 23.49
C GLU A 279 0.17 -15.71 23.88
N LEU A 280 -0.16 -14.65 24.60
CA LEU A 280 -1.53 -14.35 25.03
C LEU A 280 -2.45 -14.07 23.83
N LEU A 281 -1.95 -13.40 22.80
CA LEU A 281 -2.66 -13.15 21.56
C LEU A 281 -2.94 -14.46 20.81
N GLY A 282 -1.99 -15.40 20.80
CA GLY A 282 -2.18 -16.73 20.22
C GLY A 282 -3.27 -17.55 20.91
N GLN A 283 -3.42 -17.40 22.24
CA GLN A 283 -4.38 -18.17 23.02
C GLN A 283 -5.76 -17.49 23.17
N TYR A 284 -5.80 -16.16 23.21
CA TYR A 284 -6.99 -15.36 23.54
C TYR A 284 -7.30 -14.27 22.52
N SER A 285 -6.97 -14.51 21.23
CA SER A 285 -7.07 -13.53 20.13
C SER A 285 -8.38 -12.75 20.04
N SER A 286 -9.51 -13.36 20.40
CA SER A 286 -10.84 -12.76 20.30
C SER A 286 -11.21 -11.85 21.47
N THR A 287 -10.54 -11.96 22.62
CA THR A 287 -10.94 -11.27 23.87
C THR A 287 -9.83 -10.43 24.48
N ILE A 288 -8.59 -10.61 24.04
CA ILE A 288 -7.45 -9.85 24.54
C ILE A 288 -7.52 -8.37 24.15
N GLN A 289 -7.26 -7.49 25.12
CA GLN A 289 -7.19 -6.05 24.94
C GLN A 289 -6.01 -5.49 25.71
N CYS A 290 -5.12 -4.81 24.99
CA CYS A 290 -3.88 -4.27 25.55
C CYS A 290 -3.75 -2.79 25.15
N PRO A 291 -4.24 -1.83 25.94
CA PRO A 291 -4.09 -0.41 25.62
C PRO A 291 -2.61 0.02 25.57
N CYS A 292 -2.25 0.77 24.52
CA CYS A 292 -0.92 1.37 24.40
C CYS A 292 -0.77 2.55 25.38
N THR A 293 0.46 2.83 25.82
CA THR A 293 0.82 4.08 26.50
C THR A 293 0.76 5.28 25.55
N ALA A 294 1.33 5.14 24.35
CA ALA A 294 1.28 6.13 23.29
C ALA A 294 0.29 5.68 22.20
N VAL A 295 -0.72 6.52 21.93
CA VAL A 295 -1.71 6.26 20.88
C VAL A 295 -1.25 6.73 19.51
N SER A 296 -0.30 7.67 19.48
CA SER A 296 0.25 8.29 18.26
C SER A 296 1.77 8.12 18.27
N MET A 297 2.33 7.63 17.18
CA MET A 297 3.74 7.27 17.04
C MET A 297 4.29 7.87 15.74
N ASP A 298 5.48 8.43 15.77
CA ASP A 298 6.08 9.03 14.56
C ASP A 298 6.45 7.93 13.57
N LEU A 299 6.01 8.07 12.31
CA LEU A 299 6.34 7.07 11.27
C LEU A 299 7.85 6.95 11.02
N SER A 300 8.61 8.02 11.26
CA SER A 300 10.07 8.03 11.21
C SER A 300 10.76 7.00 12.13
N GLN A 301 10.11 6.58 13.21
CA GLN A 301 10.63 5.56 14.14
C GLN A 301 10.31 4.14 13.69
N LEU A 302 9.26 3.99 12.87
CA LEU A 302 8.69 2.69 12.50
C LEU A 302 9.11 2.22 11.11
N VAL A 303 9.38 3.17 10.21
CA VAL A 303 9.65 2.93 8.80
C VAL A 303 10.89 3.69 8.36
N SER A 304 11.74 3.02 7.57
CA SER A 304 12.77 3.70 6.78
C SER A 304 12.56 3.42 5.31
N VAL A 305 12.68 4.45 4.48
CA VAL A 305 12.57 4.36 3.02
C VAL A 305 13.81 4.96 2.38
N ASN A 306 14.38 4.23 1.43
CA ASN A 306 15.47 4.70 0.58
C ASN A 306 15.19 4.34 -0.88
N ALA A 307 15.27 5.32 -1.78
CA ALA A 307 15.06 5.14 -3.21
C ALA A 307 16.40 5.17 -3.94
N ILE A 308 16.66 4.14 -4.75
CA ILE A 308 17.79 4.10 -5.66
C ILE A 308 17.27 4.45 -7.05
N TYR A 309 17.76 5.57 -7.59
CA TYR A 309 17.36 6.05 -8.90
C TYR A 309 18.12 5.35 -10.04
N HIS A 310 17.53 5.37 -11.23
CA HIS A 310 18.16 4.87 -12.44
C HIS A 310 19.47 5.62 -12.71
N GLN A 311 20.54 4.88 -13.04
CA GLN A 311 21.90 5.41 -13.18
C GLN A 311 22.06 6.59 -14.14
N VAL A 312 21.17 6.72 -15.14
CA VAL A 312 21.09 7.90 -16.01
C VAL A 312 21.04 9.21 -15.24
N CYS A 313 20.38 9.24 -14.07
CA CYS A 313 20.23 10.42 -13.23
C CYS A 313 21.50 10.77 -12.42
N SER A 314 22.50 9.88 -12.39
CA SER A 314 23.83 10.12 -11.82
C SER A 314 24.95 9.98 -12.87
N SER A 315 24.59 9.96 -14.16
CA SER A 315 25.53 9.79 -15.26
C SER A 315 26.03 11.14 -15.81
N ALA A 316 27.12 11.10 -16.59
CA ALA A 316 27.62 12.25 -17.31
C ALA A 316 26.57 12.91 -18.23
N PHE A 317 25.53 12.17 -18.67
CA PHE A 317 24.50 12.67 -19.58
C PHE A 317 23.53 13.69 -18.97
N VAL A 318 23.52 13.83 -17.64
CA VAL A 318 22.72 14.86 -16.94
C VAL A 318 23.57 15.99 -16.36
N GLU A 319 24.89 15.90 -16.52
CA GLU A 319 25.84 16.88 -16.01
C GLU A 319 25.90 18.13 -16.88
N THR A 320 26.29 19.24 -16.25
CA THR A 320 26.37 20.55 -16.91
C THR A 320 27.43 20.56 -18.01
N GLU A 321 28.52 19.81 -17.85
CA GLU A 321 29.61 19.74 -18.84
C GLU A 321 29.13 19.15 -20.18
N TRP A 322 28.45 18.00 -20.14
CA TRP A 322 27.83 17.38 -21.31
C TRP A 322 26.80 18.29 -21.98
N ILE A 323 25.91 18.89 -21.18
CA ILE A 323 24.87 19.78 -21.68
C ILE A 323 25.49 21.01 -22.35
N TYR A 324 26.49 21.62 -21.73
CA TYR A 324 27.17 22.80 -22.25
C TYR A 324 27.95 22.48 -23.54
N PHE A 325 28.60 21.32 -23.60
CA PHE A 325 29.26 20.83 -24.80
C PHE A 325 28.32 20.79 -26.00
N LEU A 326 27.11 20.25 -25.81
CA LEU A 326 26.11 20.19 -26.87
C LEU A 326 25.54 21.57 -27.27
N PHE A 327 25.57 22.57 -26.37
CA PHE A 327 25.07 23.92 -26.69
C PHE A 327 26.11 24.81 -27.39
N ASN A 328 27.39 24.64 -27.06
CA ASN A 328 28.44 25.58 -27.41
C ASN A 328 29.18 25.21 -28.71
N ASP A 329 28.42 24.86 -29.74
CA ASP A 329 28.95 24.59 -31.07
C ASP A 329 28.98 25.88 -31.91
N ILE A 330 30.18 26.29 -32.35
CA ILE A 330 30.42 27.50 -33.14
C ILE A 330 29.75 27.41 -34.52
N ASN A 331 29.59 26.20 -35.05
CA ASN A 331 29.00 25.92 -36.35
C ASN A 331 27.49 25.62 -36.27
N ARG A 332 26.85 25.83 -35.11
CA ARG A 332 25.43 25.50 -34.88
C ARG A 332 24.49 26.06 -35.95
N ASN A 333 24.77 27.24 -36.48
CA ASN A 333 23.97 27.88 -37.52
C ASN A 333 24.04 27.18 -38.89
N ASN A 334 25.08 26.38 -39.13
CA ASN A 334 25.30 25.65 -40.38
C ASN A 334 24.60 24.28 -40.39
N TYR A 335 24.18 23.78 -39.22
CA TYR A 335 23.54 22.48 -39.10
C TYR A 335 22.05 22.53 -39.46
N LYS A 336 21.56 21.41 -39.99
CA LYS A 336 20.13 21.23 -40.23
C LYS A 336 19.40 21.15 -38.89
N ARG A 337 18.14 21.56 -38.90
CA ARG A 337 17.30 21.51 -37.69
C ARG A 337 17.17 20.10 -37.10
N ALA A 338 17.28 19.05 -37.91
CA ALA A 338 17.21 17.66 -37.44
C ALA A 338 18.53 17.13 -36.84
N ASP A 339 19.60 17.93 -36.80
CA ASP A 339 20.89 17.52 -36.25
C ASP A 339 20.89 17.55 -34.72
N ILE A 340 21.40 16.48 -34.09
CA ILE A 340 21.49 16.35 -32.64
C ILE A 340 22.34 17.45 -32.00
N ARG A 341 23.32 18.02 -32.71
CA ARG A 341 24.12 19.15 -32.21
C ARG A 341 23.29 20.43 -32.04
N VAL A 342 22.14 20.53 -32.71
CA VAL A 342 21.26 21.69 -32.60
C VAL A 342 20.29 21.56 -31.42
N ARG A 343 19.84 20.33 -31.13
CA ARG A 343 18.72 20.03 -30.22
C ARG A 343 19.08 19.21 -28.99
N GLY A 344 20.15 18.41 -29.05
CA GLY A 344 20.56 17.48 -28.00
C GLY A 344 20.73 18.15 -26.65
N GLY A 345 21.34 19.34 -26.62
CA GLY A 345 21.49 20.11 -25.36
C GLY A 345 20.15 20.39 -24.66
N ALA A 346 19.05 20.59 -25.41
CA ALA A 346 17.73 20.76 -24.82
C ALA A 346 17.16 19.44 -24.26
N TYR A 347 17.41 18.30 -24.93
CA TYR A 347 16.97 16.97 -24.48
C TYR A 347 17.66 16.58 -23.17
N PHE A 348 18.99 16.67 -23.11
CA PHE A 348 19.75 16.34 -21.90
C PHE A 348 19.52 17.34 -20.78
N ARG A 349 19.26 18.61 -21.10
CA ARG A 349 18.81 19.59 -20.09
C ARG A 349 17.45 19.23 -19.51
N PHE A 350 16.50 18.79 -20.33
CA PHE A 350 15.21 18.33 -19.84
C PHE A 350 15.36 17.07 -18.98
N LEU A 351 16.15 16.09 -19.43
CA LEU A 351 16.47 14.87 -18.68
C LEU A 351 17.09 15.19 -17.30
N SER A 352 18.07 16.10 -17.26
CA SER A 352 18.69 16.55 -16.01
C SER A 352 17.68 17.18 -15.05
N LYS A 353 16.78 18.04 -15.58
CA LYS A 353 15.69 18.63 -14.77
C LYS A 353 14.65 17.61 -14.35
N LEU A 354 14.38 16.60 -15.16
CA LEU A 354 13.48 15.51 -14.81
C LEU A 354 14.05 14.69 -13.65
N CYS A 355 15.33 14.29 -13.72
CA CYS A 355 16.02 13.60 -12.63
C CYS A 355 16.06 14.42 -11.33
N ALA A 356 16.32 15.72 -11.43
CA ALA A 356 16.29 16.60 -10.26
C ALA A 356 14.89 16.72 -9.66
N LEU A 357 13.85 16.90 -10.49
CA LEU A 357 12.46 16.95 -10.04
C LEU A 357 12.07 15.65 -9.34
N MET A 358 12.43 14.51 -9.93
CA MET A 358 12.18 13.18 -9.36
C MET A 358 12.75 13.04 -7.95
N ASN A 359 14.02 13.40 -7.78
CA ASN A 359 14.71 13.32 -6.50
C ASN A 359 14.05 14.25 -5.46
N THR A 360 13.87 15.52 -5.82
CA THR A 360 13.27 16.50 -4.90
C THR A 360 11.84 16.12 -4.51
N THR A 361 10.99 15.72 -5.45
CA THR A 361 9.61 15.29 -5.15
C THR A 361 9.57 14.09 -4.22
N THR A 362 10.43 13.10 -4.45
CA THR A 362 10.51 11.92 -3.57
C THR A 362 10.98 12.31 -2.17
N GLN A 363 12.00 13.16 -2.05
CA GLN A 363 12.52 13.62 -0.77
C GLN A 363 11.50 14.44 0.01
N THR A 364 10.81 15.39 -0.64
CA THR A 364 9.77 16.20 -0.02
C THR A 364 8.63 15.33 0.49
N LEU A 365 8.11 14.42 -0.35
CA LEU A 365 7.03 13.53 0.03
C LEU A 365 7.46 12.56 1.13
N ALA A 366 8.72 12.10 1.12
CA ALA A 366 9.25 11.25 2.18
C ALA A 366 9.29 12.01 3.52
N GLN A 367 9.71 13.28 3.51
CA GLN A 367 9.69 14.13 4.71
C GLN A 367 8.28 14.32 5.25
N GLU A 368 7.29 14.56 4.38
CA GLU A 368 5.88 14.66 4.77
C GLU A 368 5.37 13.33 5.35
N PHE A 369 5.70 12.20 4.71
CA PHE A 369 5.33 10.86 5.17
C PHE A 369 5.92 10.53 6.56
N PHE A 370 7.18 10.87 6.79
CA PHE A 370 7.85 10.61 8.07
C PHE A 370 7.43 11.57 9.19
N ALA A 371 6.89 12.74 8.85
CA ALA A 371 6.31 13.68 9.79
C ALA A 371 4.88 13.30 10.21
N ASP A 372 4.24 12.37 9.50
CA ASP A 372 2.93 11.84 9.85
C ASP A 372 3.04 10.78 10.96
N SER A 373 1.92 10.52 11.62
CA SER A 373 1.82 9.66 12.79
C SER A 373 1.04 8.38 12.51
N PHE A 374 1.58 7.25 12.95
CA PHE A 374 0.86 5.99 13.06
C PHE A 374 0.03 5.97 14.33
N THR A 375 -1.28 5.76 14.20
CA THR A 375 -2.19 5.77 15.35
C THR A 375 -2.69 4.37 15.70
N SER A 376 -2.48 3.95 16.95
CA SER A 376 -3.11 2.75 17.51
C SER A 376 -3.36 2.91 19.00
N ALA A 377 -4.61 2.76 19.43
CA ALA A 377 -4.96 2.82 20.86
C ALA A 377 -4.63 1.53 21.63
N LYS A 378 -4.32 0.44 20.91
CA LYS A 378 -4.04 -0.88 21.48
C LYS A 378 -2.88 -1.55 20.76
N ALA A 379 -2.21 -2.49 21.43
CA ALA A 379 -1.31 -3.40 20.77
C ALA A 379 -2.08 -4.24 19.75
N ILE A 380 -1.54 -4.31 18.54
CA ILE A 380 -2.07 -5.08 17.42
C ILE A 380 -1.07 -6.18 17.05
N SER A 381 -1.54 -7.20 16.35
CA SER A 381 -0.66 -8.27 15.87
C SER A 381 0.36 -7.74 14.86
N GLU A 382 1.48 -8.45 14.71
CA GLU A 382 2.46 -8.15 13.68
C GLU A 382 1.83 -8.16 12.28
N ASP A 383 0.96 -9.15 11.98
CA ASP A 383 0.26 -9.22 10.70
C ASP A 383 -0.64 -7.99 10.45
N GLU A 384 -1.38 -7.54 11.48
CA GLU A 384 -2.23 -6.36 11.36
C GLU A 384 -1.40 -5.09 11.17
N PHE A 385 -0.30 -4.97 11.91
CA PHE A 385 0.65 -3.87 11.77
C PHE A 385 1.27 -3.83 10.37
N GLN A 386 1.80 -4.94 9.88
CA GLN A 386 2.38 -5.06 8.54
C GLN A 386 1.34 -4.74 7.46
N SER A 387 0.11 -5.23 7.60
CA SER A 387 -0.99 -4.93 6.67
C SER A 387 -1.29 -3.42 6.60
N ARG A 388 -1.42 -2.77 7.75
CA ARG A 388 -1.63 -1.30 7.81
C ARG A 388 -0.43 -0.55 7.22
N MET A 389 0.79 -1.01 7.49
CA MET A 389 1.99 -0.36 6.97
C MET A 389 2.13 -0.49 5.45
N ASN A 390 1.77 -1.64 4.89
CA ASN A 390 1.76 -1.85 3.45
C ASN A 390 0.78 -0.90 2.75
N VAL A 391 -0.37 -0.62 3.35
CA VAL A 391 -1.32 0.38 2.84
C VAL A 391 -0.71 1.78 2.85
N LEU A 392 -0.07 2.18 3.95
CA LEU A 392 0.60 3.48 4.06
C LEU A 392 1.74 3.63 3.04
N GLN A 393 2.57 2.61 2.87
CA GLN A 393 3.63 2.60 1.85
C GLN A 393 3.08 2.67 0.43
N TYR A 394 2.00 1.95 0.13
CA TYR A 394 1.34 2.01 -1.16
C TYR A 394 0.77 3.41 -1.45
N GLN A 395 0.13 4.04 -0.46
CA GLN A 395 -0.36 5.41 -0.58
C GLN A 395 0.78 6.42 -0.82
N PHE A 396 1.89 6.26 -0.10
CA PHE A 396 3.09 7.06 -0.30
C PHE A 396 3.63 6.96 -1.73
N GLN A 397 3.82 5.73 -2.24
CA GLN A 397 4.26 5.50 -3.62
C GLN A 397 3.29 6.09 -4.66
N THR A 398 1.98 5.90 -4.45
CA THR A 398 0.94 6.44 -5.33
C THR A 398 0.95 7.97 -5.35
N SER A 399 1.22 8.62 -4.21
CA SER A 399 1.32 10.08 -4.13
C SER A 399 2.47 10.62 -4.97
N ILE A 400 3.63 9.95 -4.93
CA ILE A 400 4.79 10.30 -5.76
C ILE A 400 4.42 10.20 -7.24
N GLU A 401 3.88 9.05 -7.68
CA GLU A 401 3.48 8.83 -9.08
C GLU A 401 2.49 9.90 -9.58
N LEU A 402 1.50 10.23 -8.74
CA LEU A 402 0.47 11.22 -9.07
C LEU A 402 1.07 12.62 -9.25
N GLN A 403 1.89 13.08 -8.30
CA GLN A 403 2.50 14.41 -8.40
C GLN A 403 3.39 14.56 -9.63
N LEU A 404 4.16 13.53 -9.95
CA LEU A 404 5.05 13.54 -11.11
C LEU A 404 4.27 13.51 -12.41
N THR A 405 3.27 12.64 -12.52
CA THR A 405 2.42 12.53 -13.71
C THR A 405 1.70 13.84 -13.99
N HIS A 406 1.16 14.48 -12.94
CA HIS A 406 0.55 15.80 -13.06
C HIS A 406 1.56 16.89 -13.46
N GLY A 407 2.73 16.93 -12.81
CA GLY A 407 3.80 17.88 -13.13
C GLY A 407 4.25 17.76 -14.58
N LEU A 408 4.49 16.54 -15.07
CA LEU A 408 4.90 16.30 -16.45
C LEU A 408 3.79 16.67 -17.44
N LYS A 409 2.53 16.36 -17.14
CA LYS A 409 1.40 16.75 -17.98
C LYS A 409 1.32 18.27 -18.11
N ILE A 410 1.46 19.01 -17.01
CA ILE A 410 1.49 20.48 -17.02
C ILE A 410 2.65 20.99 -17.90
N VAL A 411 3.86 20.46 -17.72
CA VAL A 411 5.01 20.86 -18.54
C VAL A 411 4.76 20.58 -20.02
N ARG A 412 4.20 19.42 -20.36
CA ARG A 412 3.83 19.04 -21.73
C ARG A 412 2.79 19.97 -22.32
N ASP A 413 1.74 20.30 -21.58
CA ASP A 413 0.64 21.15 -22.04
C ASP A 413 1.13 22.59 -22.24
N ILE A 414 1.99 23.10 -21.34
CA ILE A 414 2.61 24.43 -21.47
C ILE A 414 3.56 24.48 -22.67
N THR A 415 4.41 23.47 -22.89
CA THR A 415 5.34 23.46 -24.03
C THR A 415 4.61 23.36 -25.37
N GLN A 416 3.46 22.69 -25.41
CA GLN A 416 2.61 22.60 -26.60
C GLN A 416 1.82 23.89 -26.86
N ALA A 417 1.29 24.54 -25.82
CA ALA A 417 0.52 25.76 -25.95
C ALA A 417 1.39 26.99 -26.27
N ASN A 418 2.65 26.99 -25.80
CA ASN A 418 3.53 28.14 -25.94
C ASN A 418 4.39 28.05 -27.21
N ILE A 419 3.93 28.72 -28.29
CA ILE A 419 4.62 28.80 -29.59
C ILE A 419 6.05 29.34 -29.47
N PHE A 420 6.38 30.14 -28.44
CA PHE A 420 7.74 30.65 -28.23
C PHE A 420 8.67 29.63 -27.57
N VAL A 421 8.15 28.81 -26.65
CA VAL A 421 8.92 27.70 -26.07
C VAL A 421 9.11 26.60 -27.11
N SER A 422 8.07 26.30 -27.89
CA SER A 422 8.20 25.43 -29.05
C SER A 422 9.11 26.05 -30.11
N SER A 423 9.18 27.39 -30.28
CA SER A 423 10.07 28.03 -31.26
C SER A 423 11.54 27.91 -30.94
N TYR A 424 11.88 28.06 -29.67
CA TYR A 424 13.26 27.97 -29.22
C TYR A 424 13.74 26.53 -29.06
N MET A 425 12.82 25.60 -28.74
CA MET A 425 13.18 24.20 -28.55
C MET A 425 12.99 23.35 -29.81
N LEU A 426 11.94 23.55 -30.63
CA LEU A 426 11.52 22.59 -31.67
C LEU A 426 10.68 23.10 -32.87
N ASN A 427 10.55 24.41 -33.18
CA ASN A 427 9.54 24.84 -34.16
C ASN A 427 9.76 24.21 -35.54
N CYS A 428 8.76 23.40 -35.92
CA CYS A 428 8.40 23.07 -37.28
C CYS A 428 7.92 24.37 -37.95
N ASN A 429 8.84 25.15 -38.52
CA ASN A 429 8.45 26.37 -39.22
C ASN A 429 7.64 25.99 -40.48
N ARG A 430 6.37 26.37 -40.52
CA ARG A 430 5.53 26.34 -41.71
C ARG A 430 6.06 27.43 -42.64
N TYR A 431 6.88 27.06 -43.64
CA TYR A 431 7.28 28.01 -44.67
C TYR A 431 6.04 28.30 -45.54
N TYR A 432 5.40 29.45 -45.34
CA TYR A 432 4.52 30.00 -46.35
C TYR A 432 5.40 30.50 -47.50
N ARG A 433 5.31 29.85 -48.65
CA ARG A 433 5.94 30.35 -49.88
C ARG A 433 5.05 31.45 -50.43
N ILE A 434 5.27 32.71 -50.03
CA ILE A 434 4.75 33.85 -50.79
C ILE A 434 5.62 33.95 -52.05
N LEU A 435 5.19 33.29 -53.13
CA LEU A 435 5.71 33.55 -54.47
C LEU A 435 5.22 34.93 -54.90
N SER A 436 5.92 35.98 -54.46
CA SER A 436 5.85 37.28 -55.13
C SER A 436 6.96 37.32 -56.19
N THR A 437 6.51 37.17 -57.43
CA THR A 437 7.03 37.81 -58.65
C THR A 437 8.52 38.19 -58.69
N LEU A 438 9.26 37.57 -59.60
CA LEU A 438 10.22 38.26 -60.48
C LEU A 438 10.51 37.39 -61.72
N GLN A 439 9.94 37.87 -62.82
CA GLN A 439 10.24 37.71 -64.26
C GLN A 439 11.22 36.61 -64.72
N ALA A 440 10.73 35.80 -65.66
CA ALA A 440 11.53 35.41 -66.83
C ALA A 440 10.65 35.54 -68.08
N VAL A 441 10.74 36.72 -68.70
CA VAL A 441 10.48 36.90 -70.13
C VAL A 441 11.57 36.13 -70.85
N THR A 442 11.19 35.15 -71.69
CA THR A 442 11.74 34.93 -73.04
C THR A 442 11.03 33.75 -73.67
N SER A 443 10.16 34.06 -74.64
CA SER A 443 9.80 33.15 -75.73
C SER A 443 11.00 32.96 -76.66
N PRO A 444 11.11 31.83 -77.36
CA PRO A 444 11.57 31.88 -78.74
C PRO A 444 10.47 31.42 -79.70
N VAL A 445 10.24 32.32 -80.65
CA VAL A 445 9.86 32.04 -82.04
C VAL A 445 10.76 30.93 -82.59
N ILE A 446 10.18 29.82 -83.06
CA ILE A 446 9.92 29.46 -84.47
C ILE A 446 8.78 28.44 -84.47
#